data_AF-Q23EF0-F1
#
_entry.id   AF-Q23EF0-F1
#
_cell.length_a   1.000
_cell.length_b   1.000
_cell.length_c   1.000
_cell.angle_alpha   90.00
_cell.angle_beta   90.00
_cell.angle_gamma   90.00
#
_symmetry.space_group_name_H-M   'P 1'
#
loop_
_entity.id
_entity.type
_entity.pdbx_description
1 polymer ?
#
loop_
_entity_poly.entity_id
_entity_poly.type
_entity_poly.pdbx_seq_one_letter_code
_entity_poly.pdbx_strand_id
1 'polypeptide(L)'
;MNLKLILLTCYISTTIVLAESKKSDTACSSHTAFNKARSVLTNALISDAKGKQKNEALQKQFQNAKPSKRSANDLGVCSQYAGQNSCCNINMAKLIDQAALLKVKPIQQAKSVFQKFIRIYITQLYKNCPATAVPSPAITHENIIINKNLKIFQVNRATQASCKINFGKAISSFTRGAFCSICAGVDKLSDYFNAQGQLKISQDSVNVFQKATDEAINCHAQLFSQTSIEQMVNELNSAYIKDGDKCGDSVVSKMKSIFANHKVTNDDGKGGKICKGVIVFGDNSACENTLQGDPTLEQKSGRFLNFDDENINRLLEATPDAVIDQSGISIYTTSSTDDQIDESGNAISPNFEGIKTNSSISLIAGILVWLLFLLI
;
A
#
# COMPACT_ATOMS: atom_id res chain seq x y z
N MET A 1 28.95 -65.75 7.96
CA MET A 1 29.50 -64.48 8.49
C MET A 1 29.88 -63.49 7.37
N ASN A 2 29.13 -63.44 6.25
CA ASN A 2 29.55 -62.70 5.04
C ASN A 2 28.53 -61.68 4.50
N LEU A 3 27.33 -61.55 5.09
CA LEU A 3 26.32 -60.61 4.61
C LEU A 3 26.43 -59.22 5.25
N LYS A 4 26.87 -59.15 6.52
CA LYS A 4 27.05 -57.89 7.26
C LYS A 4 28.26 -57.08 6.76
N LEU A 5 29.27 -57.74 6.19
CA LEU A 5 30.47 -57.08 5.66
C LEU A 5 30.21 -56.45 4.29
N ILE A 6 29.37 -57.08 3.46
CA ILE A 6 28.97 -56.57 2.12
C ILE A 6 28.04 -55.36 2.25
N LEU A 7 27.13 -55.36 3.25
CA LEU A 7 26.29 -54.19 3.55
C LEU A 7 27.09 -52.99 4.07
N LEU A 8 28.20 -53.23 4.78
CA LEU A 8 29.06 -52.17 5.30
C LEU A 8 29.92 -51.54 4.18
N THR A 9 30.40 -52.33 3.21
CA THR A 9 31.16 -51.82 2.06
C THR A 9 30.30 -51.09 1.03
N CYS A 10 29.01 -51.44 0.88
CA CYS A 10 28.07 -50.63 0.09
C CYS A 10 27.72 -49.28 0.76
N TYR A 11 27.85 -49.18 2.09
CA TYR A 11 27.57 -47.93 2.83
C TYR A 11 28.75 -46.96 2.82
N ILE A 12 29.99 -47.46 2.71
CA ILE A 12 31.21 -46.63 2.72
C ILE A 12 31.58 -46.13 1.31
N SER A 13 31.10 -46.79 0.25
CA SER A 13 31.35 -46.40 -1.14
C SER A 13 30.41 -45.31 -1.68
N THR A 14 29.37 -44.92 -0.93
CA THR A 14 28.52 -43.75 -1.25
C THR A 14 28.98 -42.46 -0.57
N THR A 15 29.99 -42.49 0.30
CA THR A 15 30.47 -41.30 1.04
C THR A 15 31.68 -40.60 0.41
N ILE A 16 32.21 -41.07 -0.73
CA ILE A 16 33.40 -40.47 -1.35
C ILE A 16 33.16 -40.15 -2.83
N VAL A 17 32.09 -39.42 -3.13
CA VAL A 17 32.02 -38.48 -4.26
C VAL A 17 31.07 -37.36 -3.85
N LEU A 18 31.59 -36.28 -3.27
CA LEU A 18 31.01 -34.93 -3.22
C LEU A 18 31.95 -34.01 -2.41
N ALA A 19 33.19 -33.90 -2.88
CA ALA A 19 34.12 -32.86 -2.48
C ALA A 19 34.46 -32.00 -3.69
N GLU A 20 33.44 -31.47 -4.38
CA GLU A 20 33.60 -30.37 -5.34
C GLU A 20 32.26 -29.67 -5.60
N SER A 21 31.85 -28.86 -4.63
CA SER A 21 31.46 -27.46 -4.81
C SER A 21 30.85 -27.03 -3.48
N LYS A 22 31.41 -26.01 -2.83
CA LYS A 22 30.62 -25.19 -1.90
C LYS A 22 29.58 -24.44 -2.74
N LYS A 23 28.56 -25.14 -3.24
CA LYS A 23 27.28 -24.51 -3.51
C LYS A 23 26.77 -24.10 -2.14
N SER A 24 26.72 -22.79 -1.88
CA SER A 24 25.86 -22.28 -0.84
C SER A 24 24.49 -22.94 -1.03
N ASP A 25 24.07 -23.80 -0.11
CA ASP A 25 22.71 -24.31 -0.05
C ASP A 25 21.82 -23.12 0.32
N THR A 26 21.55 -22.25 -0.65
CA THR A 26 20.74 -21.06 -0.42
C THR A 26 19.28 -21.49 -0.32
N ALA A 27 18.87 -21.84 0.89
CA ALA A 27 17.52 -22.27 1.20
C ALA A 27 16.52 -21.10 1.13
N CYS A 28 15.28 -21.39 0.77
CA CYS A 28 14.20 -20.41 0.74
C CYS A 28 13.88 -19.83 2.13
N SER A 29 14.18 -20.58 3.20
CA SER A 29 13.98 -20.14 4.59
C SER A 29 14.89 -18.98 4.99
N SER A 30 16.06 -18.82 4.38
CA SER A 30 17.02 -17.74 4.62
C SER A 30 16.92 -16.59 3.60
N HIS A 31 15.87 -16.55 2.78
CA HIS A 31 15.73 -15.56 1.72
C HIS A 31 15.51 -14.15 2.27
N THR A 32 16.47 -13.24 2.08
CA THR A 32 16.45 -11.88 2.65
C THR A 32 15.19 -11.09 2.30
N ALA A 33 14.79 -11.06 1.03
CA ALA A 33 13.58 -10.37 0.59
C ALA A 33 12.31 -10.89 1.29
N PHE A 34 12.17 -12.21 1.38
CA PHE A 34 11.06 -12.85 2.06
C PHE A 34 11.02 -12.45 3.53
N ASN A 35 12.16 -12.49 4.23
CA ASN A 35 12.23 -12.13 5.64
C ASN A 35 11.82 -10.66 5.90
N LYS A 36 12.13 -9.74 4.98
CA LYS A 36 11.71 -8.33 5.06
C LYS A 36 10.24 -8.13 4.71
N ALA A 37 9.78 -8.71 3.61
CA ALA A 37 8.44 -8.49 3.10
C ALA A 37 7.35 -9.26 3.87
N ARG A 38 7.70 -10.32 4.60
CA ARG A 38 6.74 -11.20 5.30
C ARG A 38 5.83 -10.45 6.26
N SER A 39 6.38 -9.54 7.07
CA SER A 39 5.58 -8.75 8.03
C SER A 39 4.63 -7.81 7.30
N VAL A 40 5.11 -7.12 6.27
CA VAL A 40 4.32 -6.18 5.47
C VAL A 40 3.19 -6.90 4.72
N LEU A 41 3.48 -8.04 4.09
CA LEU A 41 2.47 -8.90 3.46
C LEU A 41 1.41 -9.38 4.46
N THR A 42 1.85 -9.75 5.67
CA THR A 42 0.94 -10.18 6.73
C THR A 42 0.02 -9.04 7.17
N ASN A 43 0.57 -7.84 7.35
CA ASN A 43 -0.20 -6.66 7.72
C ASN A 43 -1.19 -6.24 6.62
N ALA A 44 -0.80 -6.32 5.34
CA ALA A 44 -1.69 -5.99 4.22
C ALA A 44 -2.89 -6.95 4.11
N LEU A 45 -2.75 -8.19 4.59
CA LEU A 45 -3.76 -9.24 4.48
C LEU A 45 -4.48 -9.55 5.80
N ILE A 46 -4.12 -8.89 6.91
CA ILE A 46 -4.60 -9.27 8.25
C ILE A 46 -6.11 -9.07 8.43
N SER A 47 -6.67 -8.07 7.75
CA SER A 47 -8.09 -7.72 7.81
C SER A 47 -8.96 -8.58 6.89
N ASP A 48 -8.36 -9.39 6.00
CA ASP A 48 -9.08 -10.34 5.14
C ASP A 48 -8.82 -11.78 5.59
N ALA A 49 -9.85 -12.45 6.12
CA ALA A 49 -9.70 -13.79 6.67
C ALA A 49 -9.19 -14.82 5.65
N LYS A 50 -9.64 -14.75 4.39
CA LYS A 50 -9.20 -15.65 3.31
C LYS A 50 -7.77 -15.32 2.91
N GLY A 51 -7.45 -14.05 2.73
CA GLY A 51 -6.12 -13.54 2.42
C GLY A 51 -5.09 -13.96 3.48
N LYS A 52 -5.42 -13.78 4.76
CA LYS A 52 -4.60 -14.21 5.90
C LYS A 52 -4.31 -15.72 5.86
N GLN A 53 -5.33 -16.55 5.70
CA GLN A 53 -5.15 -18.02 5.65
C GLN A 53 -4.25 -18.44 4.47
N LYS A 54 -4.49 -17.87 3.29
CA LYS A 54 -3.68 -18.14 2.09
C LYS A 54 -2.23 -17.69 2.27
N ASN A 55 -2.03 -16.52 2.87
CA ASN A 55 -0.72 -15.99 3.19
C ASN A 55 0.07 -16.93 4.10
N GLU A 56 -0.51 -17.34 5.22
CA GLU A 56 0.15 -18.26 6.16
C GLU A 56 0.55 -19.59 5.49
N ALA A 57 -0.33 -20.16 4.67
CA ALA A 57 -0.05 -21.40 3.95
C ALA A 57 1.02 -21.24 2.85
N LEU A 58 1.00 -20.12 2.12
CA LEU A 58 1.99 -19.85 1.07
C LEU A 58 3.35 -19.46 1.63
N GLN A 59 3.42 -18.75 2.76
CA GLN A 59 4.67 -18.47 3.47
C GLN A 59 5.35 -19.78 3.90
N LYS A 60 4.59 -20.73 4.47
CA LYS A 60 5.11 -22.06 4.83
C LYS A 60 5.58 -22.85 3.61
N GLN A 61 4.83 -22.80 2.50
CA GLN A 61 5.25 -23.44 1.25
C GLN A 61 6.53 -22.82 0.69
N PHE A 62 6.65 -21.50 0.74
CA PHE A 62 7.84 -20.79 0.28
C PHE A 62 9.07 -21.21 1.09
N GLN A 63 8.98 -21.20 2.42
CA GLN A 63 10.09 -21.58 3.29
C GLN A 63 10.60 -23.02 3.05
N ASN A 64 9.68 -23.94 2.71
CA ASN A 64 9.98 -25.34 2.44
C ASN A 64 10.20 -25.66 0.96
N ALA A 65 10.12 -24.66 0.07
CA ALA A 65 10.27 -24.88 -1.36
C ALA A 65 11.72 -25.29 -1.67
N LYS A 66 11.87 -26.13 -2.71
CA LYS A 66 13.16 -26.31 -3.36
C LYS A 66 13.26 -25.29 -4.50
N PRO A 67 14.27 -24.40 -4.51
CA PRO A 67 14.43 -23.43 -5.59
C PRO A 67 14.49 -24.14 -6.94
N SER A 68 13.79 -23.60 -7.93
CA SER A 68 13.75 -24.17 -9.29
C SER A 68 13.67 -23.05 -10.31
N LYS A 69 14.20 -23.27 -11.51
CA LYS A 69 14.09 -22.31 -12.61
C LYS A 69 12.61 -22.03 -12.93
N ARG A 70 12.20 -20.76 -12.84
CA ARG A 70 10.80 -20.33 -13.10
C ARG A 70 10.68 -19.59 -14.42
N SER A 71 9.60 -19.83 -15.16
CA SER A 71 9.23 -19.05 -16.35
C SER A 71 8.47 -17.78 -15.95
N ALA A 72 8.25 -16.87 -16.90
CA ALA A 72 7.42 -15.68 -16.68
C ALA A 72 5.97 -16.06 -16.26
N ASN A 73 5.42 -17.11 -16.86
CA ASN A 73 4.08 -17.62 -16.52
C ASN A 73 4.00 -18.17 -15.10
N ASP A 74 5.10 -18.71 -14.57
CA ASP A 74 5.16 -19.19 -13.19
C ASP A 74 5.22 -18.05 -12.18
N LEU A 75 5.52 -16.83 -12.60
CA LEU A 75 5.75 -15.68 -11.72
C LEU A 75 4.77 -14.52 -11.92
N GLY A 76 3.92 -14.55 -12.95
CA GLY A 76 2.84 -13.57 -13.15
C GLY A 76 3.36 -12.12 -13.14
N VAL A 77 2.79 -11.28 -12.26
CA VAL A 77 3.22 -9.89 -12.07
C VAL A 77 4.69 -9.74 -11.68
N CYS A 78 5.32 -10.80 -11.13
CA CYS A 78 6.73 -10.85 -10.76
C CYS A 78 7.63 -11.46 -11.84
N SER A 79 7.19 -11.45 -13.11
CA SER A 79 7.88 -12.08 -14.24
C SER A 79 9.29 -11.54 -14.52
N GLN A 80 9.67 -10.38 -13.97
CA GLN A 80 11.02 -9.84 -14.09
C GLN A 80 12.12 -10.75 -13.51
N TYR A 81 11.77 -11.71 -12.65
CA TYR A 81 12.70 -12.70 -12.10
C TYR A 81 12.68 -14.04 -12.86
N ALA A 82 12.05 -14.10 -14.04
CA ALA A 82 12.03 -15.30 -14.86
C ALA A 82 13.44 -15.75 -15.26
N GLY A 83 13.62 -17.06 -15.37
CA GLY A 83 14.90 -17.71 -15.67
C GLY A 83 15.79 -17.95 -14.45
N GLN A 84 15.42 -17.48 -13.26
CA GLN A 84 16.19 -17.63 -12.03
C GLN A 84 15.71 -18.82 -11.18
N ASN A 85 16.58 -19.33 -10.29
CA ASN A 85 16.23 -20.40 -9.36
C ASN A 85 15.44 -19.85 -8.17
N SER A 86 14.13 -19.72 -8.36
CA SER A 86 13.23 -19.05 -7.41
C SER A 86 12.43 -20.04 -6.57
N CYS A 87 12.14 -19.63 -5.34
CA CYS A 87 11.22 -20.30 -4.41
C CYS A 87 9.75 -19.90 -4.65
N CYS A 88 9.55 -18.80 -5.38
CA CYS A 88 8.24 -18.26 -5.70
C CYS A 88 7.56 -19.10 -6.80
N ASN A 89 6.23 -19.03 -6.82
CA ASN A 89 5.37 -19.65 -7.82
C ASN A 89 4.17 -18.75 -8.10
N ILE A 90 3.30 -19.17 -9.01
CA ILE A 90 2.18 -18.35 -9.48
C ILE A 90 1.20 -17.99 -8.35
N ASN A 91 1.05 -18.86 -7.35
CA ASN A 91 0.17 -18.59 -6.21
C ASN A 91 0.76 -17.53 -5.27
N MET A 92 2.08 -17.54 -5.05
CA MET A 92 2.76 -16.46 -4.32
C MET A 92 2.69 -15.14 -5.08
N ALA A 93 2.92 -15.16 -6.40
CA ALA A 93 2.80 -13.96 -7.23
C ALA A 93 1.37 -13.38 -7.23
N LYS A 94 0.34 -14.23 -7.33
CA LYS A 94 -1.06 -13.80 -7.18
C LYS A 94 -1.33 -13.22 -5.79
N LEU A 95 -0.81 -13.83 -4.73
CA LEU A 95 -0.95 -13.31 -3.37
C LEU A 95 -0.33 -11.91 -3.26
N ILE A 96 0.87 -11.72 -3.81
CA ILE A 96 1.57 -10.42 -3.86
C ILE A 96 0.70 -9.37 -4.56
N ASP A 97 0.12 -9.72 -5.71
CA ASP A 97 -0.74 -8.81 -6.47
C ASP A 97 -1.98 -8.37 -5.67
N GLN A 98 -2.66 -9.33 -5.03
CA GLN A 98 -3.82 -9.03 -4.19
C GLN A 98 -3.45 -8.26 -2.91
N ALA A 99 -2.28 -8.53 -2.32
CA ALA A 99 -1.80 -7.83 -1.14
C ALA A 99 -1.45 -6.37 -1.44
N ALA A 100 -0.81 -6.11 -2.59
CA ALA A 100 -0.52 -4.74 -3.05
C ALA A 100 -1.82 -3.94 -3.28
N LEU A 101 -2.81 -4.55 -3.91
CA LEU A 101 -4.13 -3.94 -4.09
C LEU A 101 -4.84 -3.70 -2.74
N LEU A 102 -4.80 -4.65 -1.81
CA LEU A 102 -5.43 -4.47 -0.50
C LEU A 102 -4.77 -3.40 0.35
N LYS A 103 -3.44 -3.20 0.22
CA LYS A 103 -2.72 -2.16 0.96
C LYS A 103 -3.26 -0.76 0.69
N VAL A 104 -3.83 -0.51 -0.49
CA VAL A 104 -4.38 0.82 -0.82
C VAL A 104 -5.81 1.03 -0.34
N LYS A 105 -6.52 -0.03 0.07
CA LYS A 105 -7.89 0.07 0.59
C LYS A 105 -8.04 1.04 1.76
N PRO A 106 -7.24 0.96 2.85
CA PRO A 106 -7.33 1.94 3.94
C PRO A 106 -7.02 3.37 3.49
N ILE A 107 -6.12 3.55 2.51
CA ILE A 107 -5.80 4.87 1.92
C ILE A 107 -7.02 5.45 1.20
N GLN A 108 -7.75 4.62 0.45
CA GLN A 108 -8.99 5.04 -0.22
C GLN A 108 -10.14 5.26 0.76
N GLN A 109 -10.21 4.52 1.86
CA GLN A 109 -11.26 4.68 2.87
C GLN A 109 -11.03 5.88 3.80
N ALA A 110 -9.79 6.36 3.92
CA ALA A 110 -9.48 7.52 4.73
C ALA A 110 -10.10 8.80 4.16
N LYS A 111 -10.56 9.67 5.07
CA LYS A 111 -11.21 10.93 4.70
C LYS A 111 -10.21 11.91 4.09
N SER A 112 -10.41 12.24 2.81
CA SER A 112 -9.58 13.22 2.10
C SER A 112 -9.84 14.65 2.61
N VAL A 113 -8.91 15.57 2.35
CA VAL A 113 -9.11 17.01 2.60
C VAL A 113 -10.38 17.53 1.93
N PHE A 114 -10.74 17.00 0.76
CA PHE A 114 -11.96 17.38 0.04
C PHE A 114 -13.23 16.93 0.76
N GLN A 115 -13.25 15.72 1.32
CA GLN A 115 -14.39 15.27 2.14
C GLN A 115 -14.52 16.10 3.42
N LYS A 116 -13.38 16.51 4.01
CA LYS A 116 -13.35 17.44 5.16
C LYS A 116 -13.87 18.83 4.78
N PHE A 117 -13.56 19.33 3.58
CA PHE A 117 -14.03 20.62 3.06
C PHE A 117 -15.55 20.77 3.12
N ILE A 118 -16.31 19.76 2.68
CA ILE A 118 -17.78 19.79 2.71
C ILE A 118 -18.29 19.96 4.15
N ARG A 119 -17.72 19.21 5.10
CA ARG A 119 -18.11 19.27 6.51
C ARG A 119 -17.78 20.63 7.13
N ILE A 120 -16.60 21.17 6.81
CA ILE A 120 -16.16 22.48 7.31
C ILE A 120 -17.04 23.58 6.73
N TYR A 121 -17.38 23.53 5.44
CA TYR A 121 -18.33 24.46 4.81
C TYR A 121 -19.67 24.48 5.54
N ILE A 122 -20.32 23.32 5.72
CA ILE A 122 -21.59 23.23 6.46
C ILE A 122 -21.45 23.84 7.86
N THR A 123 -20.35 23.56 8.56
CA THR A 123 -20.10 24.12 9.89
C THR A 123 -19.97 25.64 9.85
N GLN A 124 -19.23 26.20 8.89
CA GLN A 124 -19.09 27.65 8.75
C GLN A 124 -20.39 28.33 8.31
N LEU A 125 -21.18 27.68 7.45
CA LEU A 125 -22.50 28.16 7.05
C LEU A 125 -23.39 28.37 8.28
N TYR A 126 -23.58 27.33 9.10
CA TYR A 126 -24.43 27.43 10.29
C TYR A 126 -23.85 28.28 11.43
N LYS A 127 -22.53 28.51 11.45
CA LYS A 127 -21.89 29.37 12.45
C LYS A 127 -21.99 30.86 12.10
N ASN A 128 -21.95 31.19 10.81
CA ASN A 128 -21.79 32.58 10.36
C ASN A 128 -23.04 33.14 9.67
N CYS A 129 -24.03 32.31 9.33
CA CYS A 129 -25.31 32.74 8.77
C CYS A 129 -26.45 32.61 9.79
N PRO A 130 -27.40 33.56 9.81
CA PRO A 130 -28.60 33.42 10.64
C PRO A 130 -29.46 32.26 10.13
N ALA A 131 -30.21 31.61 11.02
CA ALA A 131 -31.07 30.47 10.67
C ALA A 131 -32.11 30.80 9.58
N THR A 132 -32.50 32.07 9.47
CA THR A 132 -33.43 32.56 8.43
C THR A 132 -32.81 32.57 7.03
N ALA A 133 -31.49 32.67 6.92
CA ALA A 133 -30.75 32.75 5.65
C ALA A 133 -30.43 31.39 5.03
N VAL A 134 -30.56 30.31 5.81
CA VAL A 134 -30.24 28.94 5.38
C VAL A 134 -31.51 28.09 5.23
N PRO A 135 -31.51 27.07 4.35
CA PRO A 135 -32.62 26.14 4.18
C PRO A 135 -32.98 25.36 5.44
N SER A 136 -34.27 25.03 5.55
CA SER A 136 -34.82 24.03 6.45
C SER A 136 -35.54 22.98 5.59
N PRO A 137 -35.24 21.68 5.70
CA PRO A 137 -34.35 21.03 6.69
C PRO A 137 -32.86 21.36 6.49
N ALA A 138 -32.05 21.06 7.52
CA ALA A 138 -30.63 21.35 7.51
C ALA A 138 -29.87 20.60 6.41
N ILE A 139 -28.90 21.28 5.80
CA ILE A 139 -28.08 20.75 4.71
C ILE A 139 -27.14 19.67 5.25
N THR A 140 -27.16 18.51 4.60
CA THR A 140 -26.27 17.39 4.90
C THR A 140 -25.15 17.26 3.88
N HIS A 141 -24.13 16.47 4.21
CA HIS A 141 -23.03 16.14 3.30
C HIS A 141 -23.54 15.53 1.98
N GLU A 142 -24.52 14.62 2.07
CA GLU A 142 -25.11 13.96 0.91
C GLU A 142 -25.85 14.96 0.01
N ASN A 143 -26.56 15.94 0.60
CA ASN A 143 -27.25 16.97 -0.18
C ASN A 143 -26.31 17.76 -1.09
N ILE A 144 -25.07 18.02 -0.65
CA ILE A 144 -24.04 18.69 -1.45
C ILE A 144 -23.50 17.75 -2.53
N ILE A 145 -23.18 16.51 -2.14
CA ILE A 145 -22.63 15.50 -3.06
C ILE A 145 -23.54 15.22 -4.26
N ILE A 146 -24.84 15.08 -4.05
CA ILE A 146 -25.80 14.72 -5.11
C ILE A 146 -26.30 15.92 -5.92
N ASN A 147 -25.98 17.15 -5.49
CA ASN A 147 -26.46 18.35 -6.16
C ASN A 147 -25.70 18.58 -7.47
N LYS A 148 -26.32 18.20 -8.59
CA LYS A 148 -25.77 18.33 -9.94
C LYS A 148 -25.70 19.78 -10.44
N ASN A 149 -26.34 20.73 -9.77
CA ASN A 149 -26.29 22.15 -10.15
C ASN A 149 -25.00 22.84 -9.70
N LEU A 150 -24.25 22.24 -8.76
CA LEU A 150 -22.95 22.74 -8.30
C LEU A 150 -21.84 22.33 -9.29
N LYS A 151 -21.80 22.96 -10.47
CA LYS A 151 -20.92 22.57 -11.58
C LYS A 151 -19.44 22.62 -11.21
N ILE A 152 -18.98 23.69 -10.57
CA ILE A 152 -17.57 23.86 -10.17
C ILE A 152 -17.20 22.80 -9.12
N PHE A 153 -18.06 22.60 -8.13
CA PHE A 153 -17.89 21.58 -7.11
C PHE A 153 -17.85 20.16 -7.70
N GLN A 154 -18.75 19.81 -8.61
CA GLN A 154 -18.78 18.47 -9.23
C GLN A 154 -17.54 18.22 -10.10
N VAL A 155 -17.04 19.23 -10.82
CA VAL A 155 -15.77 19.14 -11.55
C VAL A 155 -14.60 18.90 -10.59
N ASN A 156 -14.49 19.69 -9.53
CA ASN A 156 -13.41 19.52 -8.54
C ASN A 156 -13.49 18.18 -7.80
N ARG A 157 -14.70 17.67 -7.52
CA ARG A 157 -14.91 16.34 -6.96
C ARG A 157 -14.42 15.24 -7.90
N ALA A 158 -14.75 15.32 -9.19
CA ALA A 158 -14.28 14.35 -10.17
C ALA A 158 -12.75 14.38 -10.33
N THR A 159 -12.15 15.58 -10.37
CA THR A 159 -10.69 15.75 -10.37
C THR A 159 -10.08 15.15 -9.11
N GLN A 160 -10.63 15.43 -7.93
CA GLN A 160 -10.16 14.86 -6.67
C GLN A 160 -10.17 13.33 -6.67
N ALA A 161 -11.27 12.72 -7.15
CA ALA A 161 -11.39 11.28 -7.24
C ALA A 161 -10.27 10.70 -8.12
N SER A 162 -10.03 11.31 -9.29
CA SER A 162 -8.94 10.93 -10.20
C SER A 162 -7.55 11.05 -9.54
N CYS A 163 -7.25 12.18 -8.88
CA CYS A 163 -5.97 12.35 -8.18
C CYS A 163 -5.76 11.24 -7.12
N LYS A 164 -6.80 10.95 -6.34
CA LYS A 164 -6.76 9.96 -5.24
C LYS A 164 -6.60 8.52 -5.76
N ILE A 165 -7.26 8.19 -6.87
CA ILE A 165 -7.11 6.89 -7.54
C ILE A 165 -5.68 6.74 -8.05
N ASN A 166 -5.15 7.74 -8.74
CA ASN A 166 -3.77 7.71 -9.27
C ASN A 166 -2.72 7.59 -8.16
N PHE A 167 -2.95 8.28 -7.03
CA PHE A 167 -2.12 8.10 -5.83
C PHE A 167 -2.15 6.65 -5.34
N GLY A 168 -3.33 6.04 -5.22
CA GLY A 168 -3.48 4.62 -4.89
C GLY A 168 -2.76 3.71 -5.88
N LYS A 169 -2.90 3.93 -7.19
CA LYS A 169 -2.21 3.15 -8.23
C LYS A 169 -0.69 3.21 -8.09
N ALA A 170 -0.12 4.38 -7.76
CA ALA A 170 1.31 4.54 -7.53
C ALA A 170 1.79 3.74 -6.30
N ILE A 171 1.06 3.83 -5.18
CA ILE A 171 1.39 3.08 -3.94
C ILE A 171 1.28 1.56 -4.17
N SER A 172 0.21 1.12 -4.84
CA SER A 172 -0.01 -0.30 -5.20
C SER A 172 1.13 -0.81 -6.08
N SER A 173 1.49 -0.08 -7.13
CA SER A 173 2.54 -0.49 -8.08
C SER A 173 3.92 -0.59 -7.44
N PHE A 174 4.26 0.36 -6.57
CA PHE A 174 5.52 0.37 -5.84
C PHE A 174 5.59 -0.77 -4.81
N THR A 175 4.51 -0.98 -4.06
CA THR A 175 4.38 -2.10 -3.10
C THR A 175 4.48 -3.45 -3.81
N ARG A 176 3.84 -3.59 -4.98
CA ARG A 176 3.84 -4.83 -5.76
C ARG A 176 5.25 -5.21 -6.19
N GLY A 177 5.99 -4.28 -6.80
CA GLY A 177 7.36 -4.56 -7.26
C GLY A 177 8.32 -4.84 -6.10
N ALA A 178 8.13 -4.14 -4.97
CA ALA A 178 8.82 -4.43 -3.72
C ALA A 178 8.62 -5.87 -3.26
N PHE A 179 7.37 -6.32 -3.15
CA PHE A 179 7.03 -7.69 -2.78
C PHE A 179 7.48 -8.73 -3.80
N CYS A 180 7.49 -8.37 -5.09
CA CYS A 180 8.00 -9.26 -6.12
C CYS A 180 9.48 -9.63 -5.92
N SER A 181 10.27 -8.86 -5.15
CA SER A 181 11.64 -9.26 -4.78
C SER A 181 11.73 -10.58 -4.01
N ILE A 182 10.63 -11.06 -3.42
CA ILE A 182 10.50 -12.42 -2.86
C ILE A 182 10.69 -13.51 -3.94
N CYS A 183 10.42 -13.18 -5.20
CA CYS A 183 10.53 -14.08 -6.33
C CYS A 183 11.92 -14.07 -6.99
N ALA A 184 12.87 -13.29 -6.47
CA ALA A 184 14.26 -13.34 -6.89
C ALA A 184 14.85 -14.76 -6.72
N GLY A 185 15.82 -15.10 -7.58
CA GLY A 185 16.56 -16.35 -7.46
C GLY A 185 17.40 -16.36 -6.20
N VAL A 186 17.39 -17.49 -5.48
CA VAL A 186 18.20 -17.64 -4.27
C VAL A 186 19.70 -17.50 -4.54
N ASP A 187 20.12 -17.85 -5.76
CA ASP A 187 21.48 -17.74 -6.27
C ASP A 187 21.85 -16.33 -6.74
N LYS A 188 20.88 -15.40 -6.76
CA LYS A 188 21.02 -14.03 -7.27
C LYS A 188 20.72 -12.96 -6.22
N LEU A 189 20.52 -13.33 -4.96
CA LEU A 189 20.16 -12.37 -3.90
C LEU A 189 21.22 -11.29 -3.66
N SER A 190 22.51 -11.59 -3.80
CA SER A 190 23.59 -10.59 -3.71
C SER A 190 23.52 -9.51 -4.80
N ASP A 191 22.89 -9.83 -5.93
CA ASP A 191 22.73 -8.90 -7.05
C ASP A 191 21.63 -7.87 -6.71
N TYR A 192 20.68 -8.25 -5.83
CA TYR A 192 19.52 -7.44 -5.46
C TYR A 192 19.59 -6.81 -4.07
N PHE A 193 20.47 -7.29 -3.19
CA PHE A 193 20.62 -6.77 -1.84
C PHE A 193 22.09 -6.40 -1.58
N ASN A 194 22.33 -5.27 -0.92
CA ASN A 194 23.67 -4.91 -0.46
C ASN A 194 24.05 -5.68 0.82
N ALA A 195 25.28 -5.48 1.31
CA ALA A 195 25.77 -6.14 2.53
C ALA A 195 24.98 -5.77 3.79
N GLN A 196 24.31 -4.61 3.80
CA GLN A 196 23.42 -4.13 4.87
C GLN A 196 21.99 -4.72 4.74
N GLY A 197 21.75 -5.55 3.72
CA GLY A 197 20.44 -6.13 3.45
C GLY A 197 19.43 -5.13 2.88
N GLN A 198 19.86 -3.97 2.41
CA GLN A 198 18.99 -3.02 1.71
C GLN A 198 18.75 -3.48 0.27
N LEU A 199 17.53 -3.30 -0.22
CA LEU A 199 17.19 -3.63 -1.60
C LEU A 199 17.86 -2.62 -2.55
N LYS A 200 18.60 -3.12 -3.54
CA LYS A 200 19.20 -2.31 -4.61
C LYS A 200 18.11 -2.00 -5.64
N ILE A 201 17.72 -0.74 -5.74
CA ILE A 201 16.65 -0.29 -6.65
C ILE A 201 17.20 0.67 -7.69
N SER A 202 16.61 0.64 -8.89
CA SER A 202 17.01 1.57 -9.95
C SER A 202 16.54 2.98 -9.64
N GLN A 203 17.32 3.98 -10.05
CA GLN A 203 16.92 5.39 -9.98
C GLN A 203 15.61 5.64 -10.75
N ASP A 204 15.41 4.96 -11.87
CA ASP A 204 14.20 5.11 -12.67
C ASP A 204 12.94 4.70 -11.89
N SER A 205 13.00 3.62 -11.11
CA SER A 205 11.88 3.20 -10.27
C SER A 205 11.54 4.24 -9.21
N VAL A 206 12.56 4.86 -8.61
CA VAL A 206 12.39 5.95 -7.65
C VAL A 206 11.75 7.16 -8.32
N ASN A 207 12.26 7.54 -9.49
CA ASN A 207 11.78 8.70 -10.24
C ASN A 207 10.32 8.52 -10.69
N VAL A 208 9.95 7.34 -11.20
CA VAL A 208 8.58 7.04 -11.64
C VAL A 208 7.61 7.09 -10.46
N PHE A 209 7.97 6.48 -9.33
CA PHE A 209 7.16 6.52 -8.12
C PHE A 209 6.99 7.96 -7.61
N GLN A 210 8.09 8.68 -7.45
CA GLN A 210 8.06 10.06 -6.96
C GLN A 210 7.25 10.96 -7.89
N LYS A 211 7.47 10.88 -9.21
CA LYS A 211 6.70 11.63 -10.20
C LYS A 211 5.19 11.34 -10.08
N ALA A 212 4.79 10.06 -10.04
CA ALA A 212 3.39 9.69 -9.94
C ALA A 212 2.74 10.19 -8.63
N THR A 213 3.46 10.10 -7.50
CA THR A 213 2.97 10.66 -6.22
C THR A 213 2.93 12.18 -6.21
N ASP A 214 3.95 12.85 -6.78
CA ASP A 214 3.99 14.31 -6.90
C ASP A 214 2.84 14.84 -7.75
N GLU A 215 2.60 14.23 -8.91
CA GLU A 215 1.50 14.62 -9.81
C GLU A 215 0.15 14.47 -9.10
N ALA A 216 -0.08 13.36 -8.39
CA ALA A 216 -1.31 13.13 -7.66
C ALA A 216 -1.49 14.08 -6.45
N ILE A 217 -0.43 14.32 -5.68
CA ILE A 217 -0.43 15.25 -4.53
C ILE A 217 -0.66 16.69 -5.01
N ASN A 218 0.03 17.12 -6.07
CA ASN A 218 -0.13 18.46 -6.65
C ASN A 218 -1.52 18.65 -7.24
N CYS A 219 -2.05 17.65 -7.95
CA CYS A 219 -3.42 17.60 -8.45
C CYS A 219 -4.42 17.83 -7.29
N HIS A 220 -4.23 17.15 -6.16
CA HIS A 220 -5.10 17.30 -4.99
C HIS A 220 -4.93 18.66 -4.29
N ALA A 221 -3.69 19.15 -4.17
CA ALA A 221 -3.37 20.43 -3.52
C ALA A 221 -3.95 21.63 -4.27
N GLN A 222 -3.93 21.61 -5.61
CA GLN A 222 -4.45 22.70 -6.44
C GLN A 222 -5.95 22.95 -6.26
N LEU A 223 -6.72 21.93 -5.85
CA LEU A 223 -8.14 22.08 -5.50
C LEU A 223 -8.37 23.01 -4.30
N PHE A 224 -7.34 23.22 -3.48
CA PHE A 224 -7.37 24.06 -2.28
C PHE A 224 -6.57 25.35 -2.45
N SER A 225 -6.34 25.79 -3.69
CA SER A 225 -5.86 27.16 -3.93
C SER A 225 -6.87 28.18 -3.39
N GLN A 226 -6.40 29.36 -3.00
CA GLN A 226 -7.27 30.45 -2.52
C GLN A 226 -8.41 30.75 -3.51
N THR A 227 -8.09 30.78 -4.80
CA THR A 227 -9.06 30.99 -5.89
C THR A 227 -10.05 29.84 -6.01
N SER A 228 -9.58 28.58 -5.98
CA SER A 228 -10.44 27.40 -6.10
C SER A 228 -11.41 27.28 -4.92
N ILE A 229 -10.93 27.55 -3.70
CA ILE A 229 -11.76 27.60 -2.49
C ILE A 229 -12.83 28.67 -2.64
N GLU A 230 -12.44 29.88 -3.01
CA GLU A 230 -13.38 30.99 -3.18
C GLU A 230 -14.46 30.67 -4.20
N GLN A 231 -14.09 30.12 -5.36
CA GLN A 231 -15.04 29.71 -6.40
C GLN A 231 -16.01 28.62 -5.92
N MET A 232 -15.50 27.57 -5.26
CA MET A 232 -16.35 26.50 -4.72
C MET A 232 -17.28 27.01 -3.63
N VAL A 233 -16.78 27.84 -2.71
CA VAL A 233 -17.60 28.37 -1.60
C VAL A 233 -18.64 29.37 -2.12
N ASN A 234 -18.31 30.19 -3.11
CA ASN A 234 -19.27 31.08 -3.75
C ASN A 234 -20.39 30.30 -4.45
N GLU A 235 -20.05 29.25 -5.19
CA GLU A 235 -21.07 28.38 -5.81
C GLU A 235 -21.96 27.71 -4.76
N LEU A 236 -21.37 27.19 -3.68
CA LEU A 236 -22.12 26.62 -2.57
C LEU A 236 -23.02 27.67 -1.88
N ASN A 237 -22.50 28.87 -1.62
CA ASN A 237 -23.26 29.97 -1.03
C ASN A 237 -24.46 30.33 -1.91
N SER A 238 -24.26 30.49 -3.22
CA SER A 238 -25.35 30.79 -4.17
C SER A 238 -26.43 29.71 -4.21
N ALA A 239 -26.09 28.45 -3.90
CA ALA A 239 -27.05 27.36 -3.87
C ALA A 239 -27.77 27.21 -2.52
N TYR A 240 -27.17 27.67 -1.42
CA TYR A 240 -27.58 27.31 -0.07
C TYR A 240 -27.80 28.49 0.89
N ILE A 241 -27.58 29.72 0.45
CA ILE A 241 -27.93 30.94 1.16
C ILE A 241 -29.05 31.63 0.38
N LYS A 242 -30.10 32.09 1.08
CA LYS A 242 -31.22 32.81 0.45
C LYS A 242 -30.74 34.14 -0.13
N ASP A 243 -31.32 34.51 -1.29
CA ASP A 243 -30.98 35.73 -2.00
C ASP A 243 -31.03 36.99 -1.12
N GLY A 244 -29.98 37.80 -1.19
CA GLY A 244 -29.87 39.08 -0.49
C GLY A 244 -29.19 39.04 0.88
N ASP A 245 -28.87 37.87 1.42
CA ASP A 245 -28.08 37.76 2.67
C ASP A 245 -26.57 37.91 2.41
N LYS A 246 -25.88 38.64 3.31
CA LYS A 246 -24.44 38.95 3.20
C LYS A 246 -23.54 38.01 4.00
N CYS A 247 -24.10 37.03 4.72
CA CYS A 247 -23.32 36.13 5.56
C CYS A 247 -22.33 35.26 4.75
N GLY A 248 -22.58 35.09 3.45
CA GLY A 248 -21.71 34.34 2.53
C GLY A 248 -20.26 34.83 2.49
N ASP A 249 -20.03 36.14 2.57
CA ASP A 249 -18.67 36.72 2.56
C ASP A 249 -17.86 36.26 3.78
N SER A 250 -18.52 36.14 4.94
CA SER A 250 -17.91 35.61 6.16
C SER A 250 -17.55 34.13 5.99
N VAL A 251 -18.44 33.33 5.38
CA VAL A 251 -18.18 31.91 5.09
C VAL A 251 -16.97 31.77 4.17
N VAL A 252 -16.89 32.54 3.08
CA VAL A 252 -15.74 32.55 2.14
C VAL A 252 -14.44 32.87 2.88
N SER A 253 -14.42 33.95 3.65
CA SER A 253 -13.24 34.39 4.40
C SER A 253 -12.77 33.31 5.40
N LYS A 254 -13.70 32.69 6.14
CA LYS A 254 -13.37 31.61 7.09
C LYS A 254 -12.87 30.35 6.40
N MET A 255 -13.48 29.95 5.30
CA MET A 255 -13.02 28.79 4.52
C MET A 255 -11.61 29.01 3.98
N LYS A 256 -11.34 30.17 3.36
CA LYS A 256 -10.00 30.55 2.87
C LYS A 256 -8.94 30.54 3.97
N SER A 257 -9.29 31.02 5.18
CA SER A 257 -8.40 31.02 6.33
C SER A 257 -8.10 29.62 6.85
N ILE A 258 -9.10 28.74 6.96
CA ILE A 258 -8.92 27.36 7.45
C ILE A 258 -8.01 26.56 6.51
N PHE A 259 -8.20 26.73 5.20
CA PHE A 259 -7.46 25.97 4.18
C PHE A 259 -6.14 26.63 3.75
N ALA A 260 -5.77 27.79 4.30
CA ALA A 260 -4.50 28.45 4.00
C ALA A 260 -3.27 27.58 4.30
N ASN A 261 -3.41 26.59 5.20
CA ASN A 261 -2.37 25.64 5.57
C ASN A 261 -2.91 24.19 5.52
N HIS A 262 -3.47 23.77 4.39
CA HIS A 262 -4.08 22.44 4.24
C HIS A 262 -3.09 21.25 4.32
N LYS A 263 -1.77 21.51 4.31
CA LYS A 263 -0.67 20.51 4.44
C LYS A 263 -0.65 19.36 3.42
N VAL A 264 -1.34 19.50 2.27
CA VAL A 264 -1.23 18.53 1.17
C VAL A 264 0.00 18.92 0.34
N THR A 265 1.15 18.36 0.70
CA THR A 265 2.44 18.58 0.01
C THR A 265 3.28 17.32 0.12
N ASN A 266 4.19 17.11 -0.83
CA ASN A 266 5.16 16.02 -0.78
C ASN A 266 6.53 16.50 -0.23
N ASP A 267 6.54 17.46 0.68
CA ASP A 267 7.74 18.04 1.29
C ASP A 267 7.81 17.65 2.77
N ASP A 268 8.94 17.09 3.21
CA ASP A 268 9.15 16.68 4.61
C ASP A 268 9.56 17.82 5.56
N GLY A 269 9.65 19.06 5.06
CA GLY A 269 10.03 20.25 5.79
C GLY A 269 11.54 20.37 6.07
N LYS A 270 12.34 19.40 5.58
CA LYS A 270 13.80 19.36 5.69
C LYS A 270 14.49 19.38 4.32
N GLY A 271 13.76 19.73 3.26
CA GLY A 271 14.25 19.72 1.87
C GLY A 271 14.18 18.35 1.21
N GLY A 272 13.53 17.36 1.84
CA GLY A 272 13.26 16.03 1.28
C GLY A 272 11.79 15.85 0.92
N LYS A 273 11.44 14.62 0.49
CA LYS A 273 10.07 14.23 0.16
C LYS A 273 9.42 13.41 1.28
N ILE A 274 8.11 13.52 1.46
CA ILE A 274 7.36 12.62 2.37
C ILE A 274 7.26 11.22 1.75
N CYS A 275 6.84 11.14 0.49
CA CYS A 275 6.82 9.92 -0.33
C CYS A 275 8.23 9.62 -0.85
N LYS A 276 9.03 8.96 -0.02
CA LYS A 276 10.41 8.56 -0.36
C LYS A 276 10.37 7.25 -1.15
N GLY A 277 10.98 7.23 -2.34
CA GLY A 277 11.13 5.99 -3.13
C GLY A 277 12.19 5.03 -2.60
N VAL A 278 12.69 5.23 -1.36
CA VAL A 278 13.71 4.39 -0.70
C VAL A 278 13.20 3.75 0.60
N ILE A 279 11.91 3.94 0.92
CA ILE A 279 11.20 3.25 1.99
C ILE A 279 10.24 2.28 1.34
N VAL A 280 10.66 1.03 1.23
CA VAL A 280 10.07 -0.02 0.39
C VAL A 280 9.29 -1.03 1.23
N PHE A 281 9.83 -1.43 2.38
CA PHE A 281 9.23 -2.36 3.35
C PHE A 281 8.91 -1.68 4.69
N GLY A 282 9.48 -0.50 4.94
CA GLY A 282 9.30 0.29 6.15
C GLY A 282 7.94 0.99 6.22
N ASP A 283 7.75 1.73 7.31
CA ASP A 283 6.54 2.52 7.52
C ASP A 283 6.52 3.74 6.56
N ASN A 284 5.51 3.77 5.70
CA ASN A 284 5.25 4.85 4.76
C ASN A 284 3.95 5.61 5.08
N SER A 285 3.44 5.49 6.30
CA SER A 285 2.16 6.08 6.74
C SER A 285 2.09 7.59 6.50
N ALA A 286 3.21 8.31 6.62
CA ALA A 286 3.25 9.74 6.34
C ALA A 286 2.88 10.04 4.88
N CYS A 287 3.45 9.30 3.91
CA CYS A 287 3.10 9.42 2.49
C CYS A 287 1.65 8.98 2.26
N GLU A 288 1.27 7.81 2.79
CA GLU A 288 -0.06 7.22 2.63
C GLU A 288 -1.18 8.14 3.14
N ASN A 289 -0.88 8.99 4.14
CA ASN A 289 -1.82 9.95 4.73
C ASN A 289 -1.75 11.36 4.11
N THR A 290 -0.85 11.66 3.17
CA THR A 290 -0.65 13.04 2.64
C THR A 290 -1.94 13.66 2.10
N LEU A 291 -2.81 12.88 1.44
CA LEU A 291 -4.09 13.39 0.89
C LEU A 291 -5.16 13.69 1.96
N GLN A 292 -4.92 13.33 3.23
CA GLN A 292 -5.79 13.69 4.36
C GLN A 292 -5.49 15.11 4.88
N GLY A 293 -4.35 15.69 4.48
CA GLY A 293 -3.92 17.04 4.86
C GLY A 293 -3.74 17.21 6.36
N ASP A 294 -3.90 18.44 6.83
CA ASP A 294 -3.71 18.76 8.25
C ASP A 294 -4.76 18.04 9.12
N PRO A 295 -4.34 17.23 10.12
CA PRO A 295 -5.26 16.50 10.99
C PRO A 295 -6.15 17.44 11.84
N THR A 296 -5.76 18.71 11.99
CA THR A 296 -6.51 19.72 12.76
C THR A 296 -7.60 20.42 11.95
N LEU A 297 -7.73 20.18 10.64
CA LEU A 297 -8.73 20.85 9.78
C LEU A 297 -10.17 20.74 10.30
N GLU A 298 -10.53 19.62 10.91
CA GLU A 298 -11.87 19.38 11.47
C GLU A 298 -11.94 19.64 12.99
N GLN A 299 -10.82 19.94 13.65
CA GLN A 299 -10.82 20.22 15.09
C GLN A 299 -11.44 21.60 15.34
N LYS A 300 -12.44 21.65 16.21
CA LYS A 300 -12.97 22.92 16.72
C LYS A 300 -11.82 23.64 17.42
N SER A 301 -11.61 24.91 17.10
CA SER A 301 -10.67 25.81 17.80
C SER A 301 -11.07 26.00 19.27
N GLY A 302 -10.83 24.98 20.08
CA GLY A 302 -10.75 25.04 21.53
C GLY A 302 -9.31 25.34 21.90
N ARG A 303 -9.11 26.27 22.83
CA ARG A 303 -7.81 26.62 23.41
C ARG A 303 -6.97 25.36 23.66
N PHE A 304 -5.75 25.40 23.11
CA PHE A 304 -4.66 24.48 23.40
C PHE A 304 -4.58 24.17 24.90
N LEU A 305 -4.71 22.89 25.25
CA LEU A 305 -3.99 22.15 26.32
C LEU A 305 -4.51 20.71 26.48
N ASN A 306 -4.94 20.03 25.41
CA ASN A 306 -5.10 18.57 25.43
C ASN A 306 -4.12 17.96 24.42
N PHE A 307 -2.92 17.66 24.89
CA PHE A 307 -2.10 16.61 24.30
C PHE A 307 -2.75 15.27 24.69
N ASP A 308 -3.87 14.93 24.03
CA ASP A 308 -4.36 13.57 24.05
C ASP A 308 -3.63 12.80 22.93
N ASP A 309 -2.88 11.82 23.40
CA ASP A 309 -1.72 11.17 22.83
C ASP A 309 -2.10 10.07 21.82
N GLU A 310 -2.79 10.40 20.71
CA GLU A 310 -3.27 9.33 19.79
C GLU A 310 -2.91 9.44 18.31
N ASN A 311 -2.22 10.48 17.82
CA ASN A 311 -1.70 10.43 16.42
C ASN A 311 -0.63 11.48 16.11
N ILE A 312 0.25 11.79 17.06
CA ILE A 312 1.51 12.43 16.69
C ILE A 312 2.35 11.33 16.04
N ASN A 313 2.20 11.16 14.72
CA ASN A 313 3.25 10.63 13.87
C ASN A 313 4.44 11.58 14.02
N ARG A 314 5.18 11.45 15.12
CA ARG A 314 6.57 11.86 15.17
C ARG A 314 7.16 11.18 13.95
N LEU A 315 7.55 11.98 12.96
CA LEU A 315 8.44 11.55 11.88
C LEU A 315 9.76 11.13 12.53
N LEU A 316 9.75 9.97 13.20
CA LEU A 316 10.94 9.18 13.40
C LEU A 316 11.47 8.99 11.99
N GLU A 317 12.70 9.46 11.75
CA GLU A 317 13.31 9.36 10.44
C GLU A 317 13.37 7.88 10.05
N ALA A 318 12.40 7.46 9.24
CA ALA A 318 12.32 6.10 8.75
C ALA A 318 13.62 5.81 8.02
N THR A 319 14.38 4.83 8.54
CA THR A 319 15.66 4.46 7.96
C THR A 319 15.41 3.83 6.59
N PRO A 320 16.08 4.29 5.51
CA PRO A 320 15.92 3.70 4.19
C PRO A 320 16.26 2.21 4.20
N ASP A 321 15.35 1.39 3.69
CA ASP A 321 15.51 -0.06 3.55
C ASP A 321 15.81 -0.50 2.11
N ALA A 322 15.94 0.49 1.22
CA ALA A 322 16.47 0.37 -0.12
C ALA A 322 17.61 1.39 -0.36
N VAL A 323 18.47 1.07 -1.32
CA VAL A 323 19.58 1.90 -1.80
C VAL A 323 19.49 2.03 -3.32
N ILE A 324 19.78 3.22 -3.84
CA ILE A 324 19.84 3.44 -5.28
C ILE A 324 21.15 2.83 -5.81
N ASP A 325 21.03 1.98 -6.81
CA ASP A 325 22.16 1.29 -7.46
C ASP A 325 21.95 1.30 -8.98
N GLN A 326 23.02 1.49 -9.76
CA GLN A 326 22.96 1.50 -11.23
C GLN A 326 22.49 0.16 -11.82
N SER A 327 22.73 -0.93 -11.08
CA SER A 327 22.28 -2.29 -11.39
C SER A 327 21.03 -2.70 -10.59
N GLY A 328 20.41 -1.74 -9.89
CA GLY A 328 19.24 -1.97 -9.06
C GLY A 328 18.02 -2.40 -9.88
N ILE A 329 17.11 -3.14 -9.23
CA ILE A 329 15.87 -3.59 -9.86
C ILE A 329 14.85 -2.47 -9.99
N SER A 330 14.00 -2.58 -11.02
CA SER A 330 12.75 -1.83 -11.05
C SER A 330 11.75 -2.44 -10.06
N ILE A 331 11.21 -1.61 -9.17
CA ILE A 331 10.18 -2.00 -8.20
C ILE A 331 8.85 -1.27 -8.42
N TYR A 332 8.70 -0.57 -9.55
CA TYR A 332 7.43 -0.01 -9.98
C TYR A 332 6.75 -0.99 -10.95
N THR A 333 5.89 -1.85 -10.42
CA THR A 333 5.24 -2.93 -11.19
C THR A 333 3.73 -2.71 -11.21
N THR A 334 3.16 -2.39 -12.38
CA THR A 334 1.71 -2.22 -12.55
C THR A 334 0.99 -3.56 -12.71
N SER A 335 -0.31 -3.60 -12.44
CA SER A 335 -1.18 -4.76 -12.69
C SER A 335 -2.56 -4.31 -13.14
N SER A 336 -3.26 -5.14 -13.92
CA SER A 336 -4.66 -4.90 -14.28
C SER A 336 -5.60 -4.91 -13.07
N THR A 337 -5.18 -5.49 -11.93
CA THR A 337 -5.96 -5.40 -10.69
C THR A 337 -6.07 -3.98 -10.16
N ASP A 338 -5.16 -3.07 -10.55
CA ASP A 338 -5.21 -1.67 -10.15
C ASP A 338 -6.44 -0.93 -10.72
N ASP A 339 -7.13 -1.50 -11.72
CA ASP A 339 -8.39 -0.96 -12.23
C ASP A 339 -9.57 -1.10 -11.26
N GLN A 340 -9.41 -1.90 -10.21
CA GLN A 340 -10.37 -1.99 -9.10
C GLN A 340 -10.22 -0.86 -8.08
N ILE A 341 -9.20 -0.01 -8.20
CA ILE A 341 -8.98 1.12 -7.28
C ILE A 341 -9.96 2.23 -7.64
N ASP A 342 -10.95 2.44 -6.77
CA ASP A 342 -11.88 3.56 -6.82
C ASP A 342 -11.63 4.54 -5.66
N GLU A 343 -12.29 5.70 -5.72
CA GLU A 343 -12.13 6.77 -4.72
C GLU A 343 -12.44 6.32 -3.29
N SER A 344 -13.41 5.41 -3.14
CA SER A 344 -13.92 4.96 -1.84
C SER A 344 -13.24 3.68 -1.34
N GLY A 345 -12.53 2.97 -2.22
CA GLY A 345 -11.95 1.66 -1.93
C GLY A 345 -12.99 0.53 -1.84
N ASN A 346 -14.24 0.79 -2.21
CA ASN A 346 -15.32 -0.20 -2.17
C ASN A 346 -15.25 -1.19 -3.35
N ALA A 347 -14.72 -0.75 -4.50
CA ALA A 347 -14.52 -1.62 -5.65
C ALA A 347 -13.33 -2.58 -5.47
N ILE A 348 -12.47 -2.33 -4.47
CA ILE A 348 -11.36 -3.21 -4.10
C ILE A 348 -11.90 -4.48 -3.45
N SER A 349 -12.03 -5.52 -4.28
CA SER A 349 -12.48 -6.85 -3.92
C SER A 349 -11.43 -7.89 -4.33
N PRO A 350 -10.49 -8.24 -3.43
CA PRO A 350 -9.42 -9.16 -3.76
C PRO A 350 -9.97 -10.55 -4.13
N ASN A 351 -9.39 -11.16 -5.17
CA ASN A 351 -9.75 -12.51 -5.60
C ASN A 351 -8.71 -13.54 -5.14
N PHE A 352 -9.05 -14.27 -4.07
CA PHE A 352 -8.22 -15.35 -3.53
C PHE A 352 -8.62 -16.76 -4.01
N GLU A 353 -9.69 -16.90 -4.80
CA GLU A 353 -10.21 -18.22 -5.23
C GLU A 353 -9.24 -18.93 -6.19
N GLY A 354 -8.55 -18.15 -7.02
CA GLY A 354 -7.53 -18.65 -7.95
C GLY A 354 -6.17 -18.98 -7.31
N ILE A 355 -6.03 -18.90 -5.98
CA ILE A 355 -4.80 -19.15 -5.23
C ILE A 355 -4.87 -20.53 -4.57
N LYS A 356 -4.12 -21.49 -5.11
CA LYS A 356 -4.05 -22.86 -4.59
C LYS A 356 -2.97 -22.97 -3.50
N THR A 357 -3.27 -23.72 -2.45
CA THR A 357 -2.34 -24.01 -1.35
C THR A 357 -2.27 -25.51 -1.13
N ASN A 358 -1.07 -26.06 -1.00
CA ASN A 358 -0.86 -27.48 -0.69
C ASN A 358 -1.00 -27.70 0.82
N SER A 359 -2.19 -27.46 1.37
CA SER A 359 -2.50 -27.66 2.80
C SER A 359 -2.57 -29.15 3.18
N SER A 360 -2.63 -30.04 2.18
CA SER A 360 -2.97 -31.46 2.31
C SER A 360 -1.87 -32.35 2.91
N ILE A 361 -0.62 -31.87 3.02
CA ILE A 361 0.49 -32.71 3.49
C ILE A 361 0.44 -32.93 5.02
N SER A 362 -0.16 -32.01 5.80
CA SER A 362 -0.24 -32.19 7.26
C SER A 362 -1.26 -33.26 7.70
N LEU A 363 -2.32 -33.48 6.91
CA LEU A 363 -3.36 -34.46 7.23
C LEU A 363 -2.91 -35.89 6.92
N ILE A 364 -2.13 -36.09 5.85
CA ILE A 364 -1.61 -37.40 5.46
C ILE A 364 -0.52 -37.89 6.43
N ALA A 365 0.34 -36.98 6.92
CA ALA A 365 1.34 -37.32 7.93
C ALA A 365 0.71 -37.72 9.27
N GLY A 366 -0.38 -37.05 9.68
CA GLY A 366 -1.15 -37.41 10.87
C GLY A 366 -1.81 -38.79 10.75
N ILE A 367 -2.40 -39.10 9.59
CA ILE A 367 -3.03 -40.40 9.32
C ILE A 367 -1.99 -41.54 9.27
N LEU A 368 -0.80 -41.30 8.70
CA LEU A 368 0.29 -42.29 8.66
C LEU A 368 0.87 -42.58 10.04
N VAL A 369 1.03 -41.56 10.91
CA VAL A 369 1.47 -41.77 12.31
C VAL A 369 0.41 -42.51 13.11
N TRP A 370 -0.87 -42.25 12.87
CA TRP A 370 -1.98 -42.96 13.53
C TRP A 370 -2.10 -44.42 13.08
N LEU A 371 -1.88 -44.70 11.78
CA LEU A 371 -1.83 -46.07 11.24
C LEU A 371 -0.61 -46.85 11.75
N LEU A 372 0.54 -46.20 11.94
CA LEU A 372 1.72 -46.82 12.56
C LEU A 372 1.49 -47.16 14.05
N PHE A 373 0.71 -46.36 14.77
CA PHE A 373 0.31 -46.67 16.15
C PHE A 373 -0.75 -47.77 16.29
N LEU A 374 -1.46 -48.11 15.20
CA LEU A 374 -2.43 -49.22 15.15
C LEU A 374 -1.80 -50.55 14.69
N LEU A 375 -0.57 -50.52 14.17
CA LEU A 375 0.18 -51.68 13.69
C LEU A 375 1.25 -52.18 14.69
N ILE A 376 1.44 -51.47 15.80
CA ILE A 376 2.22 -51.87 16.99
C ILE A 376 1.21 -52.24 18.06
#